data_AF-A0A099ZMN7-F1
#
_entry.id   AF-A0A099ZMN7-F1
#
_cell.length_a   1.000
_cell.length_b   1.000
_cell.length_c   1.000
_cell.angle_alpha   90.00
_cell.angle_beta   90.00
_cell.angle_gamma   90.00
#
_symmetry.space_group_name_H-M   'P 1'
#
loop_
_entity.id
_entity.type
_entity.pdbx_description
1 polymer ?
#
loop_
_entity_poly.entity_id
_entity_poly.type
_entity_poly.pdbx_seq_one_letter_code
_entity_poly.pdbx_strand_id
1 'polypeptide(L)'
;QEVEILKVELEASQRQLEGKDEALRILQSVAVFNKATMHTKAMLQKTEEEKRALEKEINTLQWEIEFDQDRFKNIEETWTEKYDRIYCENAALKETLKLRTEEVRILKSENAILNQQRLEFLAMLDVKQQKVIQENMSWSKSGLTDVTGLELAVLGACTCSTSGGQPCSCARMSAATRKQLLQLKQEIELLKKSKDEAYVMADAFRIAFEQQLMQRKDQALRLAEVNKIRRETKFISWRRLKEDGHVKLQGNKKSLGQKLSGLLSSGVDCRKVEELDNPHEILKMLVDLLNDKEEALAHQRKVSYMLARAIEMKEVKMLRKSHSWPSETIHYEEND
;
A
#
# COMPACT_ATOMS: atom_id res chain seq x y z
N GLN A 1 -24.96 -7.17 -82.92
CA GLN A 1 -26.06 -6.79 -82.01
C GLN A 1 -26.79 -8.03 -81.53
N GLU A 2 -27.27 -8.91 -82.41
CA GLU A 2 -27.92 -10.19 -82.03
C GLU A 2 -27.07 -11.11 -81.14
N VAL A 3 -25.77 -11.26 -81.41
CA VAL A 3 -24.87 -12.09 -80.59
C VAL A 3 -24.78 -11.59 -79.14
N GLU A 4 -24.86 -10.27 -78.92
CA GLU A 4 -24.77 -9.70 -77.58
C GLU A 4 -26.10 -9.83 -76.82
N ILE A 5 -27.23 -9.71 -77.53
CA ILE A 5 -28.57 -9.98 -77.00
C ILE A 5 -28.68 -11.44 -76.55
N LEU A 6 -28.21 -12.38 -77.38
CA LEU A 6 -28.23 -13.81 -77.06
C LEU A 6 -27.34 -14.18 -75.87
N LYS A 7 -26.21 -13.50 -75.65
CA LYS A 7 -25.38 -13.69 -74.45
C LYS A 7 -26.10 -13.27 -73.18
N VAL A 8 -26.74 -12.10 -73.21
CA VAL A 8 -27.51 -11.59 -72.06
C VAL A 8 -28.69 -12.52 -71.75
N GLU A 9 -29.38 -13.02 -72.78
CA GLU A 9 -30.46 -14.00 -72.62
C GLU A 9 -29.97 -15.35 -72.09
N LEU A 10 -28.80 -15.81 -72.52
CA LEU A 10 -28.17 -17.03 -72.02
C LEU A 10 -27.79 -16.90 -70.54
N GLU A 11 -27.16 -15.79 -70.15
CA GLU A 11 -26.83 -15.53 -68.73
C GLU A 11 -28.08 -15.40 -67.87
N ALA A 12 -29.14 -14.76 -68.37
CA ALA A 12 -30.41 -14.67 -67.66
C ALA A 12 -31.04 -16.06 -67.47
N SER A 13 -31.02 -16.88 -68.53
CA SER A 13 -31.50 -18.26 -68.49
C SER A 13 -30.68 -19.13 -67.54
N GLN A 14 -29.37 -18.92 -67.48
CA GLN A 14 -28.47 -19.64 -66.59
C GLN A 14 -28.71 -19.28 -65.12
N ARG A 15 -28.83 -17.99 -64.77
CA ARG A 15 -29.22 -17.57 -63.41
C ARG A 15 -30.61 -18.13 -63.03
N GLN A 16 -31.54 -18.19 -63.99
CA GLN A 16 -32.86 -18.77 -63.75
C GLN A 16 -32.78 -20.29 -63.51
N LEU A 17 -31.91 -21.00 -64.23
CA LEU A 17 -31.68 -22.43 -64.02
C LEU A 17 -31.03 -22.69 -62.67
N GLU A 18 -29.99 -21.93 -62.31
CA GLU A 18 -29.34 -22.01 -61.00
C GLU A 18 -30.34 -21.75 -59.85
N GLY A 19 -31.20 -20.74 -60.00
CA GLY A 19 -32.27 -20.48 -59.03
C GLY A 19 -33.29 -21.61 -58.92
N LYS A 20 -33.64 -22.26 -60.04
CA LYS A 20 -34.52 -23.45 -60.04
C LYS A 20 -33.85 -24.65 -59.38
N ASP A 21 -32.56 -24.87 -59.64
CA ASP A 21 -31.79 -25.95 -59.03
C ASP A 21 -31.63 -25.74 -57.51
N GLU A 22 -31.42 -24.51 -57.04
CA GLU A 22 -31.42 -24.15 -55.62
C GLU A 22 -32.77 -24.43 -54.96
N ALA A 23 -33.86 -23.96 -55.59
CA ALA A 23 -35.21 -24.20 -55.10
C ALA A 23 -35.55 -25.70 -55.04
N LEU A 24 -35.12 -26.47 -56.05
CA LEU A 24 -35.32 -27.91 -56.12
C LEU A 24 -34.52 -28.63 -55.02
N ARG A 25 -33.27 -28.22 -54.74
CA ARG A 25 -32.49 -28.72 -53.60
C ARG A 25 -33.19 -28.47 -52.26
N ILE A 26 -33.76 -27.28 -52.07
CA ILE A 26 -34.52 -26.95 -50.85
C ILE A 26 -35.78 -27.82 -50.75
N LEU A 27 -36.55 -27.97 -51.83
CA LEU A 27 -37.76 -28.80 -51.82
C LEU A 27 -37.45 -30.28 -51.55
N GLN A 28 -36.36 -30.79 -52.12
CA GLN A 28 -35.88 -32.14 -51.84
C GLN A 28 -35.46 -32.32 -50.39
N SER A 29 -34.72 -31.37 -49.80
CA SER A 29 -34.30 -31.45 -48.40
C SER A 29 -35.50 -31.42 -47.45
N VAL A 30 -36.51 -30.58 -47.72
CA VAL A 30 -37.78 -30.53 -46.98
C VAL A 30 -38.55 -31.83 -47.11
N ALA A 31 -38.61 -32.42 -48.31
CA ALA A 31 -39.27 -33.70 -48.52
C ALA A 31 -38.59 -34.85 -47.76
N VAL A 32 -37.26 -34.89 -47.73
CA VAL A 32 -36.47 -35.87 -46.96
C VAL A 32 -36.69 -35.65 -45.46
N PHE A 33 -36.64 -34.41 -44.99
CA PHE A 33 -36.92 -34.05 -43.59
C PHE A 33 -38.34 -34.48 -43.19
N ASN A 34 -39.34 -34.28 -44.03
CA ASN A 34 -40.73 -34.67 -43.75
C ASN A 34 -40.89 -36.18 -43.58
N LYS A 35 -40.09 -36.99 -44.29
CA LYS A 35 -40.04 -38.46 -44.15
C LYS A 35 -39.21 -38.93 -42.94
N ALA A 36 -38.44 -38.05 -42.31
CA ALA A 36 -37.62 -38.40 -41.15
C ALA A 36 -38.47 -38.75 -39.91
N THR A 37 -37.91 -39.61 -39.05
CA THR A 37 -38.57 -40.00 -37.79
C THR A 37 -38.80 -38.79 -36.88
N MET A 38 -39.83 -38.86 -36.02
CA MET A 38 -40.12 -37.79 -35.06
C MET A 38 -38.91 -37.48 -34.17
N HIS A 39 -38.13 -38.49 -33.78
CA HIS A 39 -36.90 -38.33 -33.01
C HIS A 39 -35.86 -37.48 -33.75
N THR A 40 -35.64 -37.74 -35.05
CA THR A 40 -34.70 -36.97 -35.88
C THR A 40 -35.14 -35.51 -36.01
N LYS A 41 -36.45 -35.26 -36.20
CA LYS A 41 -36.99 -33.88 -36.27
C LYS A 41 -36.82 -33.13 -34.96
N ALA A 42 -37.10 -33.77 -33.83
CA ALA A 42 -36.95 -33.18 -32.50
C ALA A 42 -35.48 -32.88 -32.17
N MET A 43 -34.55 -33.79 -32.52
CA MET A 43 -33.11 -33.56 -32.35
C MET A 43 -32.63 -32.35 -33.15
N LEU A 44 -33.07 -32.19 -34.40
CA LEU A 44 -32.70 -31.04 -35.23
C LEU A 44 -33.25 -29.72 -34.67
N GLN A 45 -34.49 -29.70 -34.17
CA GLN A 45 -35.04 -28.53 -33.49
C GLN A 45 -34.25 -28.16 -32.24
N LYS A 46 -33.88 -29.15 -31.43
CA LYS A 46 -33.06 -28.95 -30.24
C LYS A 46 -31.68 -28.37 -30.60
N THR A 47 -31.03 -28.88 -31.64
CA THR A 47 -29.74 -28.33 -32.08
C THR A 47 -29.86 -26.89 -32.60
N GLU A 48 -30.98 -26.52 -33.24
CA GLU A 48 -31.22 -25.14 -33.69
C GLU A 48 -31.52 -24.19 -32.51
N GLU A 49 -32.17 -24.69 -31.45
CA GLU A 49 -32.34 -23.94 -30.19
C GLU A 49 -31.00 -23.73 -29.48
N GLU A 50 -30.17 -24.77 -29.38
CA GLU A 50 -28.81 -24.70 -28.82
C GLU A 50 -27.95 -23.72 -29.63
N LYS A 51 -28.00 -23.77 -30.96
CA LYS A 51 -27.30 -22.82 -31.84
C LYS A 51 -27.76 -21.38 -31.57
N ARG A 52 -29.06 -21.13 -31.51
CA ARG A 52 -29.60 -19.78 -31.19
C ARG A 52 -29.21 -19.31 -29.78
N ALA A 53 -29.07 -20.23 -28.82
CA ALA A 53 -28.60 -19.90 -27.47
C ALA A 53 -27.11 -19.51 -27.50
N LEU A 54 -26.27 -20.28 -28.19
CA LEU A 54 -24.85 -20.00 -28.37
C LEU A 54 -24.62 -18.68 -29.12
N GLU A 55 -25.40 -18.38 -30.16
CA GLU A 55 -25.33 -17.09 -30.86
C GLU A 55 -25.61 -15.90 -29.92
N LYS A 56 -26.57 -16.03 -28.99
CA LYS A 56 -26.82 -14.98 -27.98
C LYS A 56 -25.65 -14.84 -27.01
N GLU A 57 -25.10 -15.95 -26.54
CA GLU A 57 -23.95 -15.94 -25.64
C GLU A 57 -22.72 -15.31 -26.31
N ILE A 58 -22.46 -15.65 -27.58
CA ILE A 58 -21.40 -15.02 -28.38
C ILE A 58 -21.63 -13.52 -28.48
N ASN A 59 -22.85 -13.07 -28.79
CA ASN A 59 -23.15 -11.64 -28.87
C ASN A 59 -22.96 -10.93 -27.53
N THR A 60 -23.36 -11.55 -26.41
CA THR A 60 -23.15 -10.98 -25.06
C THR A 60 -21.66 -10.89 -24.74
N LEU A 61 -20.89 -11.96 -24.98
CA LEU A 61 -19.44 -11.96 -24.76
C LEU A 61 -18.72 -10.94 -25.63
N GLN A 62 -19.16 -10.77 -26.88
CA GLN A 62 -18.58 -9.77 -27.77
C GLN A 62 -18.79 -8.35 -27.23
N TRP A 63 -20.01 -8.04 -26.75
CA TRP A 63 -20.27 -6.77 -26.08
C TRP A 63 -19.45 -6.57 -24.80
N GLU A 64 -19.30 -7.61 -23.97
CA GLU A 64 -18.47 -7.55 -22.77
C GLU A 64 -17.00 -7.28 -23.11
N ILE A 65 -16.48 -7.93 -24.15
CA ILE A 65 -15.11 -7.71 -24.63
C ILE A 65 -14.93 -6.26 -25.11
N GLU A 66 -15.84 -5.75 -25.94
CA GLU A 66 -15.77 -4.37 -26.46
C GLU A 66 -15.86 -3.35 -25.32
N PHE A 67 -16.75 -3.57 -24.36
CA PHE A 67 -16.88 -2.74 -23.16
C PHE A 67 -15.61 -2.74 -22.30
N ASP A 68 -15.03 -3.91 -22.04
CA ASP A 68 -13.79 -4.02 -21.28
C ASP A 68 -12.61 -3.39 -22.02
N GLN A 69 -12.53 -3.55 -23.35
CA GLN A 69 -11.51 -2.90 -24.18
C GLN A 69 -11.56 -1.37 -24.05
N ASP A 70 -12.75 -0.78 -24.15
CA ASP A 70 -12.93 0.67 -23.98
C ASP A 70 -12.53 1.11 -22.56
N ARG A 71 -12.95 0.34 -21.53
CA ARG A 71 -12.57 0.61 -20.15
C ARG A 71 -11.05 0.57 -19.95
N PHE A 72 -10.37 -0.43 -20.52
CA PHE A 72 -8.92 -0.55 -20.42
C PHE A 72 -8.21 0.62 -21.12
N LYS A 73 -8.66 1.01 -22.30
CA LYS A 73 -8.12 2.15 -23.03
C LYS A 73 -8.22 3.44 -22.22
N ASN A 74 -9.38 3.71 -21.61
CA ASN A 74 -9.55 4.88 -20.75
C ASN A 74 -8.63 4.85 -19.51
N ILE A 75 -8.43 3.66 -18.92
CA ILE A 75 -7.49 3.50 -17.80
C ILE A 75 -6.04 3.76 -18.28
N GLU A 76 -5.64 3.23 -19.42
CA GLU A 76 -4.30 3.45 -20.00
C GLU A 76 -4.05 4.93 -20.31
N GLU A 77 -5.01 5.63 -20.90
CA GLU A 77 -4.94 7.08 -21.17
C GLU A 77 -4.77 7.87 -19.85
N THR A 78 -5.61 7.61 -18.85
CA THR A 78 -5.51 8.33 -17.55
C THR A 78 -4.20 8.05 -16.80
N TRP A 79 -3.63 6.85 -16.92
CA TRP A 79 -2.33 6.54 -16.33
C TRP A 79 -1.19 7.21 -17.08
N THR A 80 -1.28 7.28 -18.41
CA THR A 80 -0.30 7.99 -19.25
C THR A 80 -0.26 9.47 -18.87
N GLU A 81 -1.41 10.14 -18.76
CA GLU A 81 -1.49 11.54 -18.34
C GLU A 81 -0.91 11.77 -16.94
N LYS A 82 -1.19 10.88 -15.99
CA LYS A 82 -0.63 10.96 -14.62
C LYS A 82 0.89 10.81 -14.65
N TYR A 83 1.39 9.88 -15.45
CA TYR A 83 2.82 9.65 -15.61
C TYR A 83 3.51 10.88 -16.19
N ASP A 84 2.96 11.46 -17.26
CA ASP A 84 3.50 12.65 -17.92
C ASP A 84 3.50 13.87 -17.00
N ARG A 85 2.44 14.04 -16.19
CA ARG A 85 2.40 15.10 -15.17
C ARG A 85 3.52 14.95 -14.15
N ILE A 86 3.69 13.75 -13.59
CA ILE A 86 4.75 13.47 -12.61
C ILE A 86 6.13 13.66 -13.24
N TYR A 87 6.30 13.26 -14.49
CA TYR A 87 7.55 13.44 -15.23
C TYR A 87 7.90 14.94 -15.37
N CYS A 88 6.92 15.76 -15.77
CA CYS A 88 7.08 17.21 -15.86
C CYS A 88 7.39 17.86 -14.51
N GLU A 89 6.65 17.49 -13.45
CA GLU A 89 6.87 17.98 -12.09
C GLU A 89 8.28 17.63 -11.59
N ASN A 90 8.73 16.40 -11.81
CA ASN A 90 10.08 15.96 -11.44
C ASN A 90 11.16 16.73 -12.19
N ALA A 91 10.96 17.03 -13.48
CA ALA A 91 11.89 17.86 -14.25
C ALA A 91 11.98 19.28 -13.67
N ALA A 92 10.85 19.91 -13.32
CA ALA A 92 10.81 21.23 -12.71
C ALA A 92 11.48 21.25 -11.32
N LEU A 93 11.23 20.24 -10.50
CA LEU A 93 11.87 20.09 -9.18
C LEU A 93 13.39 19.90 -9.31
N LYS A 94 13.84 19.13 -10.30
CA LYS A 94 15.27 18.92 -10.58
C LYS A 94 15.97 20.22 -10.96
N GLU A 95 15.37 21.05 -11.82
CA GLU A 95 15.94 22.35 -12.17
C GLU A 95 15.91 23.32 -10.98
N THR A 96 14.83 23.33 -10.19
CA THR A 96 14.76 24.14 -8.96
C THR A 96 15.86 23.75 -7.98
N LEU A 97 16.09 22.44 -7.79
CA LEU A 97 17.15 21.94 -6.92
C LEU A 97 18.54 22.35 -7.39
N LYS A 98 18.81 22.31 -8.71
CA LYS A 98 20.08 22.79 -9.28
C LYS A 98 20.28 24.28 -8.99
N LEU A 99 19.27 25.11 -9.22
CA LEU A 99 19.33 26.54 -8.93
C LEU A 99 19.61 26.81 -7.44
N ARG A 100 18.91 26.13 -6.52
CA ARG A 100 19.14 26.26 -5.08
C ARG A 100 20.52 25.77 -4.66
N THR A 101 21.02 24.71 -5.29
CA THR A 101 22.37 24.20 -5.03
C THR A 101 23.42 25.23 -5.44
N GLU A 102 23.24 25.87 -6.60
CA GLU A 102 24.13 26.92 -7.08
C GLU A 102 24.09 28.18 -6.22
N GLU A 103 22.90 28.61 -5.78
CA GLU A 103 22.72 29.70 -4.82
C GLU A 103 23.47 29.42 -3.51
N VAL A 104 23.33 28.21 -2.95
CA VAL A 104 24.07 27.80 -1.74
C VAL A 104 25.58 27.81 -1.98
N ARG A 105 26.04 27.40 -3.17
CA ARG A 105 27.46 27.42 -3.53
C ARG A 105 28.00 28.85 -3.55
N ILE A 106 27.27 29.79 -4.14
CA ILE A 106 27.62 31.21 -4.20
C ILE A 106 27.67 31.80 -2.78
N LEU A 107 26.60 31.63 -1.99
CA LEU A 107 26.53 32.12 -0.61
C LEU A 107 27.66 31.56 0.27
N LYS A 108 28.04 30.29 0.09
CA LYS A 108 29.19 29.70 0.78
C LYS A 108 30.50 30.40 0.42
N SER A 109 30.70 30.72 -0.86
CA SER A 109 31.91 31.44 -1.30
C SER A 109 31.94 32.88 -0.80
N GLU A 110 30.81 33.59 -0.82
CA GLU A 110 30.70 34.94 -0.27
C GLU A 110 30.95 34.97 1.24
N ASN A 111 30.37 34.01 1.98
CA ASN A 111 30.62 33.88 3.41
C ASN A 111 32.10 33.57 3.72
N ALA A 112 32.77 32.77 2.88
CA ALA A 112 34.21 32.53 3.02
C ALA A 112 35.02 33.81 2.83
N ILE A 113 34.70 34.61 1.80
CA ILE A 113 35.35 35.90 1.54
C ILE A 113 35.10 36.88 2.69
N LEU A 114 33.86 37.02 3.16
CA LEU A 114 33.52 37.89 4.28
C LEU A 114 34.22 37.47 5.58
N ASN A 115 34.32 36.17 5.85
CA ASN A 115 35.09 35.66 6.99
C ASN A 115 36.58 35.97 6.86
N GLN A 116 37.15 35.86 5.66
CA GLN A 116 38.54 36.24 5.42
C GLN A 116 38.74 37.75 5.65
N GLN A 117 37.90 38.61 5.07
CA GLN A 117 37.96 40.05 5.28
C GLN A 117 37.82 40.43 6.75
N ARG A 118 36.91 39.77 7.48
CA ARG A 118 36.80 39.94 8.95
C ARG A 118 38.12 39.62 9.65
N LEU A 119 38.80 38.55 9.29
CA LEU A 119 40.10 38.18 9.88
C LEU A 119 41.19 39.19 9.54
N GLU A 120 41.21 39.72 8.31
CA GLU A 120 42.13 40.78 7.87
C GLU A 120 41.89 42.08 8.65
N PHE A 121 40.65 42.51 8.82
CA PHE A 121 40.30 43.66 9.66
C PHE A 121 40.70 43.46 11.12
N LEU A 122 40.47 42.26 11.67
CA LEU A 122 40.93 41.93 13.02
C LEU A 122 42.46 42.04 13.13
N ALA A 123 43.20 41.53 12.14
CA ALA A 123 44.66 41.57 12.12
C ALA A 123 45.23 43.01 12.12
N MET A 124 44.49 43.99 11.58
CA MET A 124 44.89 45.39 11.56
C MET A 124 44.64 46.17 12.87
N LEU A 125 43.91 45.60 13.83
CA LEU A 125 43.62 46.24 15.12
C LEU A 125 44.75 46.09 16.15
N ASP A 126 44.74 46.95 17.17
CA ASP A 126 45.63 46.82 18.32
C ASP A 126 45.35 45.51 19.11
N VAL A 127 46.38 44.94 19.72
CA VAL A 127 46.31 43.67 20.48
C VAL A 127 45.27 43.71 21.61
N LYS A 128 45.07 44.85 22.28
CA LYS A 128 44.03 45.04 23.30
C LYS A 128 42.63 45.01 22.68
N GLN A 129 42.44 45.69 21.55
CA GLN A 129 41.18 45.68 20.78
C GLN A 129 40.87 44.29 20.20
N GLN A 130 41.86 43.59 19.64
CA GLN A 130 41.71 42.21 19.18
C GLN A 130 41.22 41.29 20.28
N LYS A 131 41.80 41.42 21.49
CA LYS A 131 41.45 40.58 22.64
C LYS A 131 40.00 40.76 23.07
N VAL A 132 39.52 42.01 23.16
CA VAL A 132 38.11 42.32 23.47
C VAL A 132 37.15 41.76 22.42
N ILE A 133 37.50 41.81 21.13
CA ILE A 133 36.63 41.30 20.05
C ILE A 133 36.66 39.77 19.98
N GLN A 134 37.82 39.13 20.18
CA GLN A 134 37.92 37.68 20.23
C GLN A 134 37.19 37.09 21.45
N GLU A 135 37.30 37.74 22.61
CA GLU A 135 36.56 37.37 23.82
C GLU A 135 35.05 37.43 23.58
N ASN A 136 34.53 38.52 23.00
CA ASN A 136 33.11 38.63 22.62
C ASN A 136 32.68 37.60 21.54
N MET A 137 33.54 37.30 20.57
CA MET A 137 33.23 36.35 19.50
C MET A 137 33.25 34.89 19.98
N SER A 138 34.09 34.55 20.96
CA SER A 138 34.15 33.22 21.56
C SER A 138 32.84 32.82 22.26
N TRP A 139 32.09 33.81 22.76
CA TRP A 139 30.79 33.60 23.41
C TRP A 139 29.70 33.11 22.44
N SER A 140 29.87 33.31 21.12
CA SER A 140 28.92 32.82 20.12
C SER A 140 29.06 31.32 19.79
N LYS A 141 30.22 30.70 20.12
CA LYS A 141 30.47 29.27 19.86
C LYS A 141 30.00 28.35 20.99
N SER A 142 29.87 28.86 22.22
CA SER A 142 29.32 28.12 23.35
C SER A 142 27.81 28.31 23.44
N GLY A 143 27.06 27.52 22.68
CA GLY A 143 25.65 27.22 22.97
C GLY A 143 24.77 28.42 23.34
N LEU A 144 24.94 29.57 22.67
CA LEU A 144 23.94 30.61 22.74
C LEU A 144 22.75 30.09 21.94
N THR A 145 21.82 29.40 22.62
CA THR A 145 20.53 29.05 22.02
C THR A 145 19.98 30.31 21.35
N ASP A 146 19.45 30.23 20.12
CA ASP A 146 18.87 31.38 19.38
C ASP A 146 17.94 32.25 20.24
N VAL A 147 17.35 31.62 21.26
CA VAL A 147 16.60 32.20 22.37
C VAL A 147 17.35 33.33 23.08
N THR A 148 18.62 33.17 23.45
CA THR A 148 19.40 34.16 24.22
C THR A 148 19.89 35.32 23.35
N GLY A 149 20.25 35.05 22.08
CA GLY A 149 20.61 36.11 21.13
C GLY A 149 19.41 37.00 20.78
N LEU A 150 18.24 36.39 20.57
CA LEU A 150 16.99 37.13 20.34
C LEU A 150 16.52 37.87 21.60
N GLU A 151 16.67 37.28 22.79
CA GLU A 151 16.38 37.96 24.07
C GLU A 151 17.20 39.25 24.21
N LEU A 152 18.50 39.22 23.92
CA LEU A 152 19.36 40.41 23.98
C LEU A 152 18.95 41.48 22.94
N ALA A 153 18.58 41.07 21.73
CA ALA A 153 18.07 41.98 20.70
C ALA A 153 16.74 42.65 21.11
N VAL A 154 15.82 41.88 21.72
CA VAL A 154 14.54 42.42 22.21
C VAL A 154 14.76 43.35 23.41
N LEU A 155 15.72 43.04 24.27
CA LEU A 155 16.07 43.91 25.40
C LEU A 155 16.63 45.27 24.93
N GLY A 156 17.41 45.28 23.85
CA GLY A 156 18.01 46.50 23.27
C GLY A 156 17.07 47.36 22.41
N ALA A 157 15.89 46.84 22.04
CA ALA A 157 14.92 47.58 21.21
C ALA A 157 14.04 48.57 21.99
N CYS A 158 14.01 48.48 23.33
CA CYS A 158 13.26 49.42 24.18
C CYS A 158 14.02 50.75 24.31
N THR A 159 13.36 51.86 23.98
CA THR A 159 13.93 53.21 24.11
C THR A 159 13.62 53.88 25.46
N CYS A 160 13.02 53.16 26.41
CA CYS A 160 12.70 53.74 27.72
C CYS A 160 13.98 54.03 28.51
N SER A 161 14.15 55.31 28.89
CA SER A 161 15.25 55.77 29.73
C SER A 161 15.16 55.15 31.13
N THR A 162 16.02 54.18 31.41
CA THR A 162 16.13 53.56 32.73
C THR A 162 17.43 54.00 33.37
N SER A 163 17.34 54.71 34.49
CA SER A 163 18.51 55.10 35.29
C SER A 163 19.08 53.86 35.99
N GLY A 164 20.30 53.46 35.62
CA GLY A 164 21.02 52.38 36.33
C GLY A 164 21.39 51.14 35.51
N GLY A 165 21.33 51.19 34.17
CA GLY A 165 21.83 50.11 33.32
C GLY A 165 21.02 48.80 33.36
N GLN A 166 19.85 48.81 34.00
CA GLN A 166 18.91 47.69 34.02
C GLN A 166 17.85 47.84 32.92
N PRO A 167 17.46 46.76 32.22
CA PRO A 167 16.46 46.83 31.16
C PRO A 167 15.08 47.28 31.71
N CYS A 168 14.42 48.15 30.93
CA CYS A 168 13.06 48.63 31.20
C CYS A 168 12.07 47.45 31.41
N SER A 169 10.99 47.63 32.16
CA SER A 169 9.96 46.58 32.35
C SER A 169 9.36 46.10 31.02
N CYS A 170 9.17 47.01 30.07
CA CYS A 170 8.67 46.71 28.72
C CYS A 170 9.62 45.75 27.97
N ALA A 171 10.93 45.97 28.07
CA ALA A 171 11.98 45.16 27.46
C ALA A 171 11.99 43.76 28.07
N ARG A 172 11.93 43.68 29.40
CA ARG A 172 11.92 42.39 30.12
C ARG A 172 10.69 41.56 29.76
N MET A 173 9.51 42.18 29.74
CA MET A 173 8.27 41.49 29.37
C MET A 173 8.29 41.04 27.91
N SER A 174 8.79 41.90 27.01
CA SER A 174 8.91 41.58 25.58
C SER A 174 9.91 40.44 25.34
N ALA A 175 11.05 40.44 26.05
CA ALA A 175 12.04 39.38 25.93
C ALA A 175 11.50 38.05 26.49
N ALA A 176 10.82 38.07 27.64
CA ALA A 176 10.20 36.89 28.25
C ALA A 176 9.09 36.28 27.37
N THR A 177 8.20 37.12 26.81
CA THR A 177 7.14 36.66 25.90
C THR A 177 7.72 36.13 24.59
N ARG A 178 8.77 36.76 24.06
CA ARG A 178 9.46 36.27 22.86
C ARG A 178 10.14 34.92 23.09
N LYS A 179 10.77 34.73 24.26
CA LYS A 179 11.33 33.45 24.72
C LYS A 179 10.26 32.36 24.73
N GLN A 180 9.14 32.63 25.38
CA GLN A 180 8.01 31.68 25.47
C GLN A 180 7.45 31.33 24.09
N LEU A 181 7.30 32.32 23.20
CA LEU A 181 6.81 32.09 21.83
C LEU A 181 7.75 31.18 21.04
N LEU A 182 9.07 31.35 21.17
CA LEU A 182 10.04 30.46 20.54
C LEU A 182 9.99 29.04 21.10
N GLN A 183 9.89 28.89 22.43
CA GLN A 183 9.75 27.58 23.07
C GLN A 183 8.49 26.85 22.58
N LEU A 184 7.35 27.55 22.53
CA LEU A 184 6.10 27.00 22.01
C LEU A 184 6.20 26.63 20.53
N LYS A 185 6.90 27.42 19.70
CA LYS A 185 7.15 27.06 18.30
C LYS A 185 7.98 25.79 18.16
N GLN A 186 9.01 25.63 18.98
CA GLN A 186 9.83 24.40 18.99
C GLN A 186 9.00 23.19 19.44
N GLU A 187 8.16 23.35 20.46
CA GLU A 187 7.27 22.29 20.92
C GLU A 187 6.25 21.90 19.84
N ILE A 188 5.68 22.86 19.12
CA ILE A 188 4.78 22.61 17.99
C ILE A 188 5.49 21.82 16.89
N GLU A 189 6.72 22.19 16.52
CA GLU A 189 7.49 21.47 15.50
C GLU A 189 7.81 20.03 15.94
N LEU A 190 8.17 19.83 17.20
CA LEU A 190 8.38 18.48 17.75
C LEU A 190 7.10 17.64 17.75
N LEU A 191 5.96 18.25 18.12
CA LEU A 191 4.66 17.58 18.09
C LEU A 191 4.21 17.25 16.67
N LYS A 192 4.44 18.14 15.69
CA LYS A 192 4.19 17.84 14.27
C LYS A 192 5.01 16.66 13.79
N LYS A 193 6.31 16.65 14.09
CA LYS A 193 7.19 15.54 13.73
C LYS A 193 6.71 14.22 14.34
N SER A 194 6.36 14.23 15.63
CA SER A 194 5.80 13.05 16.31
C SER A 194 4.47 12.59 15.71
N LYS A 195 3.60 13.53 15.30
CA LYS A 195 2.35 13.23 14.60
C LYS A 195 2.64 12.56 13.26
N ASP A 196 3.55 13.11 12.46
CA ASP A 196 3.89 12.56 11.14
C ASP A 196 4.49 11.15 11.25
N GLU A 197 5.36 10.91 12.23
CA GLU A 197 5.89 9.58 12.56
C GLU A 197 4.76 8.60 12.92
N ALA A 198 3.74 9.04 13.68
CA ALA A 198 2.59 8.21 14.01
C ALA A 198 1.73 7.88 12.77
N TYR A 199 1.57 8.81 11.83
CA TYR A 199 0.88 8.55 10.56
C TYR A 199 1.63 7.53 9.70
N VAL A 200 2.95 7.68 9.56
CA VAL A 200 3.79 6.72 8.83
C VAL A 200 3.69 5.34 9.46
N MET A 201 3.72 5.25 10.79
CA MET A 201 3.58 3.98 11.51
C MET A 201 2.19 3.36 11.32
N ALA A 202 1.12 4.16 11.38
CA ALA A 202 -0.23 3.69 11.15
C ALA A 202 -0.41 3.15 9.72
N ASP A 203 0.16 3.81 8.72
CA ASP A 203 0.12 3.35 7.33
C ASP A 203 0.92 2.05 7.14
N ALA A 204 2.09 1.94 7.78
CA ALA A 204 2.85 0.69 7.78
C ALA A 204 2.05 -0.49 8.38
N PHE A 205 1.32 -0.26 9.48
CA PHE A 205 0.43 -1.27 10.05
C PHE A 205 -0.74 -1.61 9.13
N ARG A 206 -1.35 -0.62 8.49
CA ARG A 206 -2.42 -0.82 7.50
C ARG A 206 -1.95 -1.70 6.35
N ILE A 207 -0.80 -1.37 5.75
CA ILE A 207 -0.19 -2.14 4.66
C ILE A 207 0.11 -3.57 5.10
N ALA A 208 0.75 -3.75 6.27
CA ALA A 208 1.06 -5.08 6.80
C ALA A 208 -0.21 -5.92 7.03
N PHE A 209 -1.28 -5.30 7.52
CA PHE A 209 -2.57 -5.97 7.74
C PHE A 209 -3.24 -6.36 6.42
N GLU A 210 -3.24 -5.48 5.41
CA GLU A 210 -3.75 -5.78 4.07
C GLU A 210 -2.97 -6.92 3.41
N GLN A 211 -1.64 -6.92 3.54
CA GLN A 211 -0.80 -8.02 3.06
C GLN A 211 -1.15 -9.34 3.74
N GLN A 212 -1.37 -9.34 5.06
CA GLN A 212 -1.80 -10.53 5.79
C GLN A 212 -3.17 -11.03 5.32
N LEU A 213 -4.13 -10.13 5.09
CA LEU A 213 -5.45 -10.50 4.57
C LEU A 213 -5.35 -11.12 3.17
N MET A 214 -4.53 -10.54 2.30
CA MET A 214 -4.30 -11.07 0.96
C MET A 214 -3.63 -12.44 0.99
N GLN A 215 -2.61 -12.62 1.84
CA GLN A 215 -1.96 -13.92 2.03
C GLN A 215 -2.94 -14.98 2.54
N ARG A 216 -3.78 -14.66 3.53
CA ARG A 216 -4.79 -15.61 4.03
C ARG A 216 -5.86 -15.92 2.99
N LYS A 217 -6.29 -14.93 2.20
CA LYS A 217 -7.22 -15.13 1.09
C LYS A 217 -6.63 -16.08 0.04
N ASP A 218 -5.37 -15.88 -0.35
CA ASP A 218 -4.68 -16.75 -1.30
C ASP A 218 -4.54 -18.19 -0.76
N GLN A 219 -4.15 -18.33 0.51
CA GLN A 219 -4.09 -19.64 1.18
C GLN A 219 -5.47 -20.32 1.22
N ALA A 220 -6.54 -19.58 1.52
CA ALA A 220 -7.91 -20.11 1.52
C ALA A 220 -8.36 -20.57 0.12
N LEU A 221 -8.01 -19.82 -0.94
CA LEU A 221 -8.28 -20.20 -2.32
C LEU A 221 -7.53 -21.48 -2.71
N ARG A 222 -6.23 -21.58 -2.39
CA ARG A 222 -5.45 -22.80 -2.63
C ARG A 222 -6.02 -24.01 -1.88
N LEU A 223 -6.45 -23.83 -0.63
CA LEU A 223 -7.11 -24.88 0.14
C LEU A 223 -8.47 -25.28 -0.45
N ALA A 224 -9.24 -24.33 -0.98
CA ALA A 224 -10.50 -24.62 -1.66
C ALA A 224 -10.28 -25.42 -2.96
N GLU A 225 -9.25 -25.07 -3.74
CA GLU A 225 -8.89 -25.76 -4.96
C GLU A 225 -8.39 -27.18 -4.69
N VAL A 226 -7.51 -27.37 -3.72
CA VAL A 226 -7.08 -28.70 -3.26
C VAL A 226 -8.27 -29.53 -2.76
N ASN A 227 -9.22 -28.92 -2.06
CA ASN A 227 -10.44 -29.61 -1.64
C ASN A 227 -11.36 -29.98 -2.82
N LYS A 228 -11.45 -29.15 -3.86
CA LYS A 228 -12.20 -29.45 -5.09
C LYS A 228 -11.58 -30.64 -5.82
N ILE A 229 -10.26 -30.61 -6.04
CA ILE A 229 -9.51 -31.73 -6.64
C ILE A 229 -9.67 -32.99 -5.80
N ARG A 230 -9.62 -32.90 -4.47
CA ARG A 230 -9.85 -34.05 -3.56
C ARG A 230 -11.26 -34.61 -3.68
N ARG A 231 -12.28 -33.76 -3.82
CA ARG A 231 -13.68 -34.19 -4.00
C ARG A 231 -13.88 -34.85 -5.36
N GLU A 232 -13.34 -34.28 -6.43
CA GLU A 232 -13.38 -34.84 -7.78
C GLU A 232 -12.63 -36.17 -7.85
N THR A 233 -11.43 -36.27 -7.27
CA THR A 233 -10.65 -37.52 -7.18
C THR A 233 -11.40 -38.59 -6.38
N LYS A 234 -12.04 -38.21 -5.25
CA LYS A 234 -12.91 -39.12 -4.50
C LYS A 234 -14.12 -39.57 -5.31
N PHE A 235 -14.75 -38.67 -6.07
CA PHE A 235 -15.89 -38.98 -6.94
C PHE A 235 -15.51 -39.92 -8.08
N ILE A 236 -14.33 -39.72 -8.69
CA ILE A 236 -13.77 -40.61 -9.72
C ILE A 236 -13.41 -41.98 -9.11
N SER A 237 -12.90 -42.03 -7.88
CA SER A 237 -12.63 -43.31 -7.19
C SER A 237 -13.92 -44.06 -6.86
N TRP A 238 -14.99 -43.35 -6.45
CA TRP A 238 -16.31 -43.92 -6.17
C TRP A 238 -16.99 -44.45 -7.44
N ARG A 239 -16.81 -43.76 -8.57
CA ARG A 239 -17.34 -44.21 -9.88
C ARG A 239 -16.63 -45.48 -10.34
N ARG A 240 -15.30 -45.57 -10.20
CA ARG A 240 -14.51 -46.79 -10.48
C ARG A 240 -14.80 -47.96 -9.55
N LEU A 241 -15.21 -47.71 -8.30
CA LEU A 241 -15.55 -48.78 -7.34
C LEU A 241 -16.92 -49.44 -7.61
N LYS A 242 -17.80 -48.79 -8.39
CA LYS A 242 -19.12 -49.33 -8.74
C LYS A 242 -19.14 -50.15 -10.02
N GLU A 243 -18.15 -50.01 -10.90
CA GLU A 243 -18.13 -50.66 -12.22
C GLU A 243 -17.30 -51.94 -12.30
N ASP A 244 -16.25 -52.10 -11.49
CA ASP A 244 -15.46 -53.34 -11.48
C ASP A 244 -15.74 -54.18 -10.23
N GLY A 245 -16.61 -55.17 -10.41
CA GLY A 245 -16.63 -56.33 -9.56
C GLY A 245 -15.30 -57.06 -9.67
N HIS A 246 -14.59 -57.20 -8.54
CA HIS A 246 -13.38 -58.00 -8.34
C HIS A 246 -12.04 -57.38 -8.78
N VAL A 247 -11.34 -56.71 -7.83
CA VAL A 247 -9.88 -56.53 -7.91
C VAL A 247 -9.22 -56.92 -6.59
N LYS A 248 -8.26 -57.85 -6.68
CA LYS A 248 -7.41 -58.35 -5.60
C LYS A 248 -6.62 -57.20 -4.97
N LEU A 249 -6.74 -57.06 -3.65
CA LEU A 249 -5.96 -56.11 -2.85
C LEU A 249 -4.58 -56.72 -2.55
N GLN A 250 -3.53 -56.28 -3.25
CA GLN A 250 -2.15 -56.55 -2.87
C GLN A 250 -1.33 -55.26 -2.97
N GLY A 251 -0.79 -54.81 -1.83
CA GLY A 251 0.38 -53.92 -1.80
C GLY A 251 0.18 -52.53 -1.17
N ASN A 252 0.79 -52.38 0.02
CA ASN A 252 1.27 -51.15 0.65
C ASN A 252 0.30 -50.36 1.57
N LYS A 253 0.23 -50.77 2.83
CA LYS A 253 -0.36 -49.98 3.93
C LYS A 253 0.64 -48.91 4.38
N LYS A 254 0.61 -47.72 3.76
CA LYS A 254 1.35 -46.55 4.28
C LYS A 254 0.81 -46.17 5.66
N SER A 255 1.70 -45.93 6.62
CA SER A 255 1.33 -45.57 8.00
C SER A 255 0.64 -44.20 8.05
N LEU A 256 -0.05 -43.91 9.16
CA LEU A 256 -0.81 -42.66 9.32
C LEU A 256 0.11 -41.43 9.22
N GLY A 257 1.32 -41.50 9.80
CA GLY A 257 2.34 -40.46 9.71
C GLY A 257 2.72 -40.12 8.26
N GLN A 258 2.95 -41.14 7.43
CA GLN A 258 3.28 -40.99 6.01
C GLN A 258 2.14 -40.41 5.16
N LYS A 259 0.88 -40.56 5.58
CA LYS A 259 -0.25 -39.93 4.89
C LYS A 259 -0.43 -38.46 5.27
N LEU A 260 -0.04 -38.10 6.49
CA LEU A 260 -0.18 -36.74 7.01
C LEU A 260 0.99 -35.85 6.60
N SER A 261 2.19 -36.40 6.41
CA SER A 261 3.37 -35.65 5.95
C SER A 261 3.16 -34.98 4.58
N GLY A 262 2.43 -35.64 3.67
CA GLY A 262 2.07 -35.08 2.36
C GLY A 262 1.06 -33.91 2.40
N LEU A 263 0.50 -33.59 3.57
CA LEU A 263 -0.46 -32.49 3.76
C LEU A 263 0.14 -31.28 4.49
N LEU A 264 1.35 -31.40 5.04
CA LEU A 264 2.03 -30.33 5.79
C LEU A 264 3.06 -29.63 4.87
N SER A 265 3.01 -28.30 4.81
CA SER A 265 3.79 -27.49 3.83
C SER A 265 5.19 -27.07 4.31
N SER A 266 5.75 -27.70 5.35
CA SER A 266 7.06 -27.34 5.97
C SER A 266 8.03 -28.53 5.96
N GLY A 267 9.14 -28.41 5.23
CA GLY A 267 10.11 -29.50 5.00
C GLY A 267 10.95 -29.96 6.20
N VAL A 268 10.87 -29.27 7.34
CA VAL A 268 11.61 -29.63 8.57
C VAL A 268 10.73 -30.43 9.54
N ASP A 269 9.43 -30.15 9.59
CA ASP A 269 8.49 -30.82 10.51
C ASP A 269 7.88 -32.10 9.91
N CYS A 270 7.83 -32.20 8.56
CA CYS A 270 7.32 -33.39 7.88
C CYS A 270 8.12 -34.66 8.20
N ARG A 271 9.45 -34.57 8.39
CA ARG A 271 10.30 -35.75 8.63
C ARG A 271 10.02 -36.38 10.00
N LYS A 272 9.70 -35.57 11.02
CA LYS A 272 9.42 -36.06 12.37
C LYS A 272 8.05 -36.74 12.49
N VAL A 273 7.09 -36.37 11.64
CA VAL A 273 5.74 -36.96 11.58
C VAL A 273 5.75 -38.31 10.85
N GLU A 274 6.66 -38.50 9.89
CA GLU A 274 6.79 -39.75 9.11
C GLU A 274 7.33 -40.94 9.91
N GLU A 275 8.15 -40.67 10.94
CA GLU A 275 8.81 -41.70 11.76
C GLU A 275 7.93 -42.23 12.90
N LEU A 276 6.76 -41.63 13.14
CA LEU A 276 5.86 -42.01 14.23
C LEU A 276 4.69 -42.85 13.72
N ASP A 277 4.52 -44.05 14.29
CA ASP A 277 3.41 -44.95 13.99
C ASP A 277 2.27 -44.90 15.03
N ASN A 278 2.50 -44.30 16.21
CA ASN A 278 1.52 -44.20 17.28
C ASN A 278 0.55 -43.01 17.06
N PRO A 279 -0.76 -43.24 16.88
CA PRO A 279 -1.73 -42.18 16.59
C PRO A 279 -1.85 -41.14 17.71
N HIS A 280 -1.60 -41.50 18.97
CA HIS A 280 -1.67 -40.56 20.09
C HIS A 280 -0.50 -39.58 20.11
N GLU A 281 0.69 -40.02 19.67
CA GLU A 281 1.88 -39.18 19.59
C GLU A 281 1.82 -38.23 18.40
N ILE A 282 1.31 -38.71 17.26
CA ILE A 282 1.02 -37.87 16.08
C ILE A 282 0.02 -36.77 16.47
N LEU A 283 -1.06 -37.11 17.17
CA LEU A 283 -2.09 -36.15 17.55
C LEU A 283 -1.56 -35.14 18.58
N LYS A 284 -0.72 -35.59 19.53
CA LYS A 284 -0.04 -34.70 20.48
C LYS A 284 0.90 -33.72 19.77
N MET A 285 1.71 -34.19 18.82
CA MET A 285 2.62 -33.32 18.06
C MET A 285 1.87 -32.30 17.19
N LEU A 286 0.77 -32.71 16.54
CA LEU A 286 -0.06 -31.79 15.77
C LEU A 286 -0.72 -30.74 16.67
N VAL A 287 -1.14 -31.13 17.88
CA VAL A 287 -1.67 -30.20 18.88
C VAL A 287 -0.59 -29.26 19.40
N ASP A 288 0.66 -29.72 19.57
CA ASP A 288 1.79 -28.87 19.98
C ASP A 288 2.23 -27.91 18.85
N LEU A 289 2.13 -28.32 17.58
CA LEU A 289 2.38 -27.46 16.40
C LEU A 289 1.28 -26.40 16.21
N LEU A 290 0.03 -26.74 16.49
CA LEU A 290 -1.09 -25.79 16.46
C LEU A 290 -1.11 -24.86 17.68
N ASN A 291 -0.59 -25.33 18.81
CA ASN A 291 -0.35 -24.53 20.00
C ASN A 291 1.11 -24.08 20.02
N ASP A 292 1.52 -23.25 19.07
CA ASP A 292 2.84 -22.64 19.12
C ASP A 292 2.94 -21.72 20.36
N LYS A 293 3.39 -22.32 21.46
CA LYS A 293 3.54 -21.67 22.76
C LYS A 293 4.56 -20.55 22.67
N GLU A 294 5.51 -20.61 21.74
CA GLU A 294 6.48 -19.54 21.51
C GLU A 294 5.82 -18.35 20.81
N GLU A 295 4.94 -18.57 19.83
CA GLU A 295 4.16 -17.49 19.20
C GLU A 295 3.21 -16.83 20.21
N ALA A 296 2.49 -17.63 21.01
CA ALA A 296 1.65 -17.10 22.09
C ALA A 296 2.45 -16.32 23.14
N LEU A 297 3.64 -16.81 23.54
CA LEU A 297 4.56 -16.10 24.42
C LEU A 297 5.13 -14.83 23.79
N ALA A 298 5.40 -14.82 22.48
CA ALA A 298 5.88 -13.64 21.76
C ALA A 298 4.81 -12.55 21.72
N HIS A 299 3.56 -12.92 21.43
CA HIS A 299 2.42 -12.01 21.52
C HIS A 299 2.21 -11.50 22.95
N GLN A 300 2.28 -12.38 23.95
CA GLN A 300 2.15 -12.01 25.35
C GLN A 300 3.26 -11.04 25.78
N ARG A 301 4.53 -11.31 25.44
CA ARG A 301 5.67 -10.43 25.71
C ARG A 301 5.52 -9.07 25.02
N LYS A 302 5.02 -9.05 23.78
CA LYS A 302 4.74 -7.82 23.03
C LYS A 302 3.66 -6.97 23.70
N VAL A 303 2.58 -7.60 24.15
CA VAL A 303 1.51 -6.92 24.90
C VAL A 303 2.02 -6.39 26.25
N SER A 304 2.78 -7.19 27.00
CA SER A 304 3.41 -6.75 28.25
C SER A 304 4.35 -5.56 28.04
N TYR A 305 5.16 -5.57 26.98
CA TYR A 305 6.04 -4.46 26.63
C TYR A 305 5.25 -3.20 26.26
N MET A 306 4.18 -3.34 25.46
CA MET A 306 3.32 -2.22 25.10
C MET A 306 2.61 -1.61 26.31
N LEU A 307 2.13 -2.43 27.24
CA LEU A 307 1.48 -1.99 28.47
C LEU A 307 2.48 -1.29 29.40
N ALA A 308 3.68 -1.83 29.59
CA ALA A 308 4.73 -1.21 30.39
C ALA A 308 5.08 0.20 29.84
N ARG A 309 5.24 0.32 28.52
CA ARG A 309 5.53 1.61 27.87
C ARG A 309 4.37 2.60 27.98
N ALA A 310 3.13 2.11 27.91
CA ALA A 310 1.94 2.95 28.12
C ALA A 310 1.84 3.45 29.57
N ILE A 311 2.22 2.63 30.56
CA ILE A 311 2.28 3.00 31.97
C ILE A 311 3.39 4.04 32.19
N GLU A 312 4.60 3.83 31.69
CA GLU A 312 5.70 4.81 31.76
C GLU A 312 5.30 6.16 31.16
N MET A 313 4.66 6.16 29.99
CA MET A 313 4.15 7.39 29.38
C MET A 313 3.08 8.08 30.24
N LYS A 314 2.27 7.32 30.97
CA LYS A 314 1.23 7.83 31.86
C LYS A 314 1.82 8.35 33.18
N GLU A 315 2.84 7.69 33.72
CA GLU A 315 3.60 8.14 34.89
C GLU A 315 4.38 9.41 34.59
N VAL A 316 5.04 9.52 33.43
CA VAL A 316 5.70 10.77 32.99
C VAL A 316 4.68 11.91 32.85
N LYS A 317 3.47 11.62 32.35
CA LYS A 317 2.38 12.60 32.30
C LYS A 317 1.85 12.98 33.69
N MET A 318 1.77 12.03 34.63
CA MET A 318 1.37 12.31 36.01
C MET A 318 2.44 13.10 36.78
N LEU A 319 3.72 12.76 36.65
CA LEU A 319 4.85 13.51 37.22
C LEU A 319 4.90 14.95 36.71
N ARG A 320 4.63 15.17 35.42
CA ARG A 320 4.46 16.54 34.87
C ARG A 320 3.23 17.26 35.42
N LYS A 321 2.16 16.53 35.74
CA LYS A 321 0.94 17.10 36.35
C LYS A 321 1.10 17.38 37.84
N SER A 322 1.86 16.58 38.61
CA SER A 322 2.13 16.83 40.03
C SER A 322 3.10 17.99 40.26
N HIS A 323 3.93 18.33 39.26
CA HIS A 323 4.68 19.59 39.24
C HIS A 323 3.82 20.81 38.85
N SER A 324 2.52 20.62 38.65
CA SER A 324 1.57 21.64 38.27
C SER A 324 0.32 21.49 39.14
N TRP A 325 0.35 21.96 40.39
CA TRP A 325 -0.85 22.29 41.18
C TRP A 325 -0.60 23.58 42.00
N PRO A 326 -1.66 24.31 42.39
CA PRO A 326 -1.83 25.68 41.91
C PRO A 326 -1.68 26.73 43.03
N SER A 327 -1.17 27.93 42.68
CA SER A 327 -1.24 29.08 43.59
C SER A 327 -2.57 29.80 43.45
N GLU A 328 -3.22 29.93 44.60
CA GLU A 328 -4.52 30.53 44.87
C GLU A 328 -4.69 31.95 44.32
N THR A 329 -5.88 32.21 43.80
CA THR A 329 -6.47 33.54 43.60
C THR A 329 -6.66 34.23 44.94
N ILE A 330 -5.88 35.28 45.20
CA ILE A 330 -6.17 36.25 46.26
C ILE A 330 -6.98 37.39 45.64
N HIS A 331 -8.24 37.46 46.04
CA HIS A 331 -9.13 38.62 45.91
C HIS A 331 -8.52 39.83 46.63
N TYR A 332 -8.56 41.01 46.00
CA TYR A 332 -8.67 42.26 46.75
C TYR A 332 -9.82 43.08 46.14
N GLU A 333 -10.77 43.37 47.03
CA GLU A 333 -11.91 44.26 46.85
C GLU A 333 -11.42 45.71 46.67
N GLU A 334 -12.03 46.42 45.71
CA GLU A 334 -12.02 47.88 45.66
C GLU A 334 -12.89 48.41 46.79
N ASN A 335 -12.33 49.28 47.63
CA ASN A 335 -13.08 50.21 48.46
C ASN A 335 -12.61 51.64 48.14
N ASP A 336 -13.60 52.52 48.12
CA ASP A 336 -13.64 53.96 47.78
C ASP A 336 -12.39 54.82 48.06
#